data_AF-A0A4R1BG78-F1
#
_entry.id   AF-A0A4R1BG78-F1
#
_cell.length_a   1.000
_cell.length_b   1.000
_cell.length_c   1.000
_cell.angle_alpha   90.00
_cell.angle_beta   90.00
_cell.angle_gamma   90.00
#
_symmetry.space_group_name_H-M   'P 1'
#
loop_
_entity.id
_entity.type
_entity.pdbx_description
1 polymer ?
#
loop_
_entity_poly.entity_id
_entity_poly.type
_entity_poly.pdbx_seq_one_letter_code
_entity_poly.pdbx_strand_id
1 'polypeptide(L)'
;MRRTSEEYWRNLQLPTRSDIARVASLVIALEDKVDRMEEELETEAAGSGRMEDMERRIERVEQKLDRLLAAVERLESSNGGEIRATEAARRRAAELGVDLREVRGTGAEGQITVEDVRRKGES
;
A
#
# COMPACT_ATOMS: atom_id res chain seq x y z
N MET A 1 14.26 -45.55 56.77
CA MET A 1 12.92 -45.91 56.27
C MET A 1 12.63 -45.38 54.86
N ARG A 2 12.87 -44.11 54.52
CA ARG A 2 12.53 -43.54 53.18
C ARG A 2 13.34 -44.10 52.00
N ARG A 3 14.66 -44.32 52.17
CA ARG A 3 15.53 -44.91 51.13
C ARG A 3 15.20 -46.36 50.82
N THR A 4 15.00 -47.17 51.86
CA THR A 4 14.64 -48.59 51.71
C THR A 4 13.33 -48.74 50.94
N SER A 5 12.31 -47.93 51.24
CA SER A 5 11.05 -47.94 50.47
C SER A 5 11.23 -47.60 48.99
N GLU A 6 12.06 -46.62 48.62
CA GLU A 6 12.29 -46.27 47.21
C GLU A 6 13.00 -47.39 46.43
N GLU A 7 13.94 -48.08 47.06
CA GLU A 7 14.62 -49.23 46.45
C GLU A 7 13.68 -50.42 46.21
N TYR A 8 12.73 -50.68 47.12
CA TYR A 8 11.70 -51.71 46.91
C TYR A 8 10.83 -51.43 45.67
N TRP A 9 10.44 -50.18 45.43
CA TRP A 9 9.64 -49.81 44.25
C TRP A 9 10.45 -49.87 42.95
N ARG A 10 11.74 -49.51 42.99
CA ARG A 10 12.65 -49.66 41.84
C ARG A 10 12.82 -51.11 41.45
N ASN A 11 12.97 -52.01 42.42
CA ASN A 11 13.08 -53.45 42.16
C ASN A 11 11.81 -54.06 41.57
N LEU A 12 10.63 -53.46 41.86
CA LEU A 12 9.35 -53.83 41.26
C LEU A 12 9.08 -53.12 39.91
N GLN A 13 10.04 -52.34 39.39
CA GLN A 13 9.90 -51.52 38.18
C GLN A 13 8.71 -50.55 38.19
N LEU A 14 8.25 -50.15 39.39
CA LEU A 14 7.16 -49.19 39.53
C LEU A 14 7.71 -47.77 39.60
N PRO A 15 7.00 -46.77 39.02
CA PRO A 15 7.40 -45.37 39.10
C PRO A 15 7.63 -44.94 40.55
N THR A 16 8.79 -44.34 40.80
CA THR A 16 9.18 -43.90 42.13
C THR A 16 8.73 -42.47 42.38
N ARG A 17 8.82 -42.06 43.65
CA ARG A 17 8.62 -40.64 44.01
C ARG A 17 9.62 -39.72 43.30
N SER A 18 10.82 -40.19 43.00
CA SER A 18 11.80 -39.44 42.21
C SER A 18 11.35 -39.24 40.76
N ASP A 19 10.65 -40.22 40.15
CA ASP A 19 10.07 -40.08 38.81
C ASP A 19 8.95 -39.04 38.81
N ILE A 20 8.05 -39.12 39.80
CA ILE A 20 6.96 -38.17 39.98
C ILE A 20 7.51 -36.75 40.20
N ALA A 21 8.56 -36.60 41.02
CA ALA A 21 9.20 -35.32 41.26
C ALA A 21 9.83 -34.74 39.97
N ARG A 22 10.51 -35.58 39.16
CA ARG A 22 11.06 -35.15 37.87
C ARG A 22 9.98 -34.67 36.90
N VAL A 23 8.88 -35.41 36.81
CA VAL A 23 7.74 -35.02 35.95
C VAL A 23 7.10 -33.73 36.46
N ALA A 24 6.91 -33.58 37.77
CA ALA A 24 6.38 -32.36 38.36
C ALA A 24 7.27 -31.15 38.05
N SER A 25 8.59 -31.29 38.14
CA SER A 25 9.53 -30.23 37.73
C SER A 25 9.43 -29.90 36.25
N LEU A 26 9.21 -30.89 35.38
CA LEU A 26 9.05 -30.67 33.95
C LEU A 26 7.73 -29.96 33.62
N VAL A 27 6.65 -30.30 34.33
CA VAL A 27 5.34 -29.62 34.17
C VAL A 27 5.45 -28.16 34.57
N ILE A 28 6.06 -27.86 35.73
CA ILE A 28 6.29 -26.47 36.17
C ILE A 28 7.12 -25.69 35.14
N ALA A 29 8.20 -26.29 34.62
CA ALA A 29 9.02 -25.66 33.61
C ALA A 29 8.28 -25.47 32.27
N LEU A 30 7.30 -26.33 31.96
CA LEU A 30 6.45 -26.19 30.79
C LEU A 30 5.43 -25.07 30.99
N GLU A 31 4.82 -24.96 32.17
CA GLU A 31 3.91 -23.86 32.54
C GLU A 31 4.62 -22.51 32.37
N ASP A 32 5.81 -22.35 32.96
CA ASP A 32 6.63 -21.12 32.78
C ASP A 32 6.94 -20.80 31.31
N LYS A 33 7.06 -21.83 30.47
CA LYS A 33 7.35 -21.67 29.04
C LYS A 33 6.09 -21.32 28.25
N VAL A 34 4.96 -21.90 28.61
CA VAL A 34 3.65 -21.57 28.04
C VAL A 34 3.32 -20.11 28.35
N ASP A 35 3.52 -19.66 29.59
CA ASP A 35 3.28 -18.26 29.98
C ASP A 35 4.10 -17.28 29.13
N ARG A 36 5.38 -17.57 28.87
CA ARG A 36 6.23 -16.73 27.99
C ARG A 36 5.75 -16.74 26.54
N MET A 37 5.32 -17.90 26.04
CA MET A 37 4.80 -18.00 24.67
C MET A 37 3.49 -17.22 24.52
N GLU A 38 2.63 -17.22 25.53
CA GLU A 38 1.41 -16.42 25.54
C GLU A 38 1.72 -14.91 25.50
N GLU A 39 2.68 -14.44 26.28
CA GLU A 39 3.12 -13.03 26.27
C GLU A 39 3.72 -12.60 24.92
N GLU A 40 4.55 -13.47 24.30
CA GLU A 40 5.11 -13.24 22.97
C GLU A 40 4.00 -13.16 21.90
N LEU A 41 3.01 -14.07 21.95
CA LEU A 41 1.89 -14.10 21.01
C LEU A 41 0.95 -12.89 21.16
N GLU A 42 0.67 -12.43 22.39
CA GLU A 42 -0.11 -11.20 22.60
C GLU A 42 0.60 -9.98 21.99
N THR A 43 1.92 -9.92 22.12
CA THR A 43 2.75 -8.85 21.55
C THR A 43 2.71 -8.87 20.02
N GLU A 44 2.77 -10.05 19.40
CA GLU A 44 2.64 -10.21 17.95
C GLU A 44 1.24 -9.86 17.44
N ALA A 45 0.19 -10.25 18.14
CA ALA A 45 -1.19 -9.88 17.80
C ALA A 45 -1.40 -8.36 17.82
N ALA A 46 -0.80 -7.66 18.80
CA ALA A 46 -0.77 -6.19 18.82
C ALA A 46 0.03 -5.61 17.62
N GLY A 47 1.03 -6.33 17.12
CA GLY A 47 1.73 -6.04 15.88
C GLY A 47 0.84 -6.16 14.64
N SER A 48 0.08 -7.25 14.53
CA SER A 48 -0.88 -7.49 13.45
C SER A 48 -1.90 -6.35 13.34
N GLY A 49 -2.44 -5.87 14.46
CA GLY A 49 -3.40 -4.76 14.47
C GLY A 49 -2.85 -3.46 13.85
N ARG A 50 -1.55 -3.17 14.00
CA ARG A 50 -0.91 -2.02 13.33
C ARG A 50 -0.80 -2.22 11.83
N MET A 51 -0.56 -3.46 11.40
CA MET A 51 -0.49 -3.82 9.99
C MET A 51 -1.86 -3.70 9.32
N GLU A 52 -2.92 -4.17 9.98
CA GLU A 52 -4.30 -4.01 9.51
C GLU A 52 -4.71 -2.53 9.41
N ASP A 53 -4.29 -1.68 10.37
CA ASP A 53 -4.56 -0.24 10.26
C ASP A 53 -3.81 0.40 9.09
N MET A 54 -2.56 -0.02 8.86
CA MET A 54 -1.78 0.43 7.71
C MET A 54 -2.44 0.03 6.39
N GLU A 55 -2.94 -1.21 6.28
CA GLU A 55 -3.65 -1.70 5.10
C GLU A 55 -4.89 -0.85 4.80
N ARG A 56 -5.74 -0.60 5.80
CA ARG A 56 -6.90 0.31 5.66
C ARG A 56 -6.51 1.73 5.25
N ARG A 57 -5.34 2.21 5.69
CA ARG A 57 -4.82 3.53 5.27
C ARG A 57 -4.39 3.51 3.81
N ILE A 58 -3.73 2.44 3.36
CA ILE A 58 -3.31 2.26 1.96
C ILE A 58 -4.53 2.22 1.04
N GLU A 59 -5.53 1.41 1.37
CA GLU A 59 -6.79 1.35 0.59
C GLU A 59 -7.45 2.74 0.45
N ARG A 60 -7.47 3.54 1.52
CA ARG A 60 -7.99 4.92 1.47
C ARG A 60 -7.14 5.83 0.59
N VAL A 61 -5.84 5.62 0.54
CA VAL A 61 -4.94 6.38 -0.35
C VAL A 61 -5.19 6.00 -1.79
N GLU A 62 -5.28 4.71 -2.10
CA GLU A 62 -5.60 4.19 -3.45
C GLU A 62 -6.92 4.77 -3.95
N GLN A 63 -7.99 4.70 -3.14
CA GLN A 63 -9.28 5.30 -3.50
C GLN A 63 -9.22 6.81 -3.75
N LYS A 64 -8.35 7.54 -3.03
CA LYS A 64 -8.14 8.98 -3.28
C LYS A 64 -7.38 9.21 -4.58
N LEU A 65 -6.38 8.38 -4.88
CA LEU A 65 -5.62 8.45 -6.13
C LEU A 65 -6.53 8.19 -7.34
N ASP A 66 -7.40 7.19 -7.27
CA ASP A 66 -8.38 6.92 -8.34
C ASP A 66 -9.32 8.12 -8.56
N ARG A 67 -9.79 8.76 -7.48
CA ARG A 67 -10.62 9.97 -7.58
C ARG A 67 -9.86 11.14 -8.19
N LEU A 68 -8.59 11.32 -7.83
CA LEU A 68 -7.74 12.38 -8.38
C LEU A 68 -7.46 12.13 -9.86
N LEU A 69 -7.16 10.89 -10.24
CA LEU A 69 -6.96 10.51 -11.64
C LEU A 69 -8.21 10.83 -12.47
N ALA A 70 -9.39 10.37 -12.01
CA ALA A 70 -10.65 10.66 -12.68
C ALA A 70 -10.97 12.18 -12.74
N ALA A 71 -10.56 12.95 -11.73
CA ALA A 71 -10.72 14.40 -11.73
C ALA A 71 -9.79 15.08 -12.74
N VAL A 72 -8.54 14.63 -12.84
CA VAL A 72 -7.57 15.11 -13.83
C VAL A 72 -8.05 14.78 -15.24
N GLU A 73 -8.50 13.56 -15.51
CA GLU A 73 -9.04 13.17 -16.83
C GLU A 73 -10.25 14.04 -17.24
N ARG A 74 -11.13 14.38 -16.29
CA ARG A 74 -12.24 15.30 -16.53
C ARG A 74 -11.76 16.72 -16.83
N LEU A 75 -10.74 17.19 -16.12
CA LEU A 75 -10.13 18.50 -16.36
C LEU A 75 -9.45 18.54 -17.74
N GLU A 76 -8.70 17.51 -18.11
CA GLU A 76 -8.08 17.38 -19.44
C GLU A 76 -9.13 17.32 -20.55
N SER A 77 -10.21 16.57 -20.35
CA SER A 77 -11.32 16.53 -21.31
C SER A 77 -12.06 17.87 -21.43
N SER A 78 -12.11 18.66 -20.35
CA SER A 78 -12.69 20.00 -20.36
C SER A 78 -11.77 21.08 -20.95
N ASN A 79 -10.45 20.96 -20.77
CA ASN A 79 -9.44 21.82 -21.39
C ASN A 79 -9.13 21.42 -22.83
N GLY A 80 -9.50 20.20 -23.24
CA GLY A 80 -9.47 19.71 -24.61
C GLY A 80 -10.61 20.25 -25.48
N GLY A 81 -11.15 21.43 -25.16
CA GLY A 81 -12.02 22.19 -26.04
C GLY A 81 -11.34 22.30 -27.40
N GLU A 82 -11.95 21.64 -28.38
CA GLU A 82 -11.46 21.50 -29.75
C GLU A 82 -10.82 22.81 -30.24
N ILE A 83 -9.50 22.80 -30.47
CA ILE A 83 -8.79 24.02 -30.88
C ILE A 83 -9.43 24.49 -32.17
N ARG A 84 -10.20 25.58 -32.07
CA ARG A 84 -10.88 26.21 -33.19
C ARG A 84 -9.83 26.89 -34.05
N ALA A 85 -9.33 26.18 -35.05
CA ALA A 85 -8.40 26.68 -36.03
C ALA A 85 -8.97 26.48 -37.43
N THR A 86 -8.71 27.43 -38.32
CA THR A 86 -8.99 27.24 -39.75
C THR A 86 -8.06 26.15 -40.32
N GLU A 87 -8.49 25.44 -41.35
CA GLU A 87 -7.70 24.35 -41.96
C GLU A 87 -6.33 24.86 -42.45
N ALA A 88 -6.32 26.06 -43.02
CA ALA A 88 -5.09 26.73 -43.44
C ALA A 88 -4.15 27.01 -42.26
N ALA A 89 -4.67 27.37 -41.08
CA ALA A 89 -3.86 27.60 -39.89
C ALA A 89 -3.26 26.28 -39.36
N ARG A 90 -4.01 25.17 -39.39
CA ARG A 90 -3.49 23.84 -39.02
C ARG A 90 -2.35 23.41 -39.94
N ARG A 91 -2.52 23.54 -41.25
CA ARG A 91 -1.47 23.23 -42.23
C ARG A 91 -0.22 24.08 -41.98
N ARG A 92 -0.39 25.40 -41.76
CA ARG A 92 0.74 26.29 -41.52
C ARG A 92 1.47 25.98 -40.21
N ALA A 93 0.75 25.59 -39.17
CA ALA A 93 1.33 25.20 -37.90
C ALA A 93 2.18 23.92 -38.03
N ALA A 94 1.71 22.94 -38.80
CA ALA A 94 2.47 21.73 -39.11
C ALA A 94 3.75 22.02 -39.90
N GLU A 95 3.70 22.94 -40.87
CA GLU A 95 4.87 23.36 -41.65
C GLU A 95 5.93 24.06 -40.81
N LEU A 96 5.51 24.87 -39.83
CA LEU A 96 6.39 25.67 -38.98
C LEU A 96 6.74 24.98 -37.65
N GLY A 97 6.16 23.82 -37.34
CA GLY A 97 6.34 23.12 -36.06
C GLY A 97 5.76 23.86 -34.86
N VAL A 98 4.72 24.68 -35.06
CA VAL A 98 4.10 25.50 -34.01
C VAL A 98 2.95 24.74 -33.34
N ASP A 99 2.91 24.68 -32.01
CA ASP A 99 1.74 24.15 -31.28
C ASP A 99 0.61 25.18 -31.26
N LEU A 100 -0.53 24.83 -31.86
CA LEU A 100 -1.73 25.67 -31.90
C LEU A 100 -2.28 26.00 -30.50
N ARG A 101 -1.95 25.21 -29.46
CA ARG A 101 -2.35 25.52 -28.07
C ARG A 101 -1.70 26.78 -27.53
N GLU A 102 -0.53 27.14 -28.05
CA GLU A 102 0.20 28.35 -27.64
C GLU A 102 -0.12 29.57 -28.50
N VAL A 103 -0.94 29.40 -29.55
CA VAL A 103 -1.29 30.46 -30.49
C VAL A 103 -2.60 31.12 -30.06
N ARG A 104 -2.53 32.42 -29.78
CA ARG A 104 -3.73 33.23 -29.50
C ARG A 104 -4.49 33.50 -30.80
N GLY A 105 -5.65 32.90 -30.98
CA GLY A 105 -6.51 33.14 -32.14
C GLY A 105 -7.20 34.50 -32.10
N THR A 106 -7.13 35.25 -33.21
CA THR A 106 -7.80 36.56 -33.33
C THR A 106 -9.02 36.56 -34.27
N GLY A 107 -9.40 35.39 -34.80
CA GLY A 107 -10.56 35.24 -35.68
C GLY A 107 -11.91 35.25 -34.96
N ALA A 108 -12.99 35.03 -35.72
CA ALA A 108 -14.35 34.99 -35.19
C ALA A 108 -14.48 33.94 -34.08
N GLU A 109 -15.08 34.30 -32.95
CA GLU A 109 -15.19 33.46 -31.75
C GLU A 109 -13.84 32.94 -31.20
N GLY A 110 -12.74 33.66 -31.43
CA GLY A 110 -11.41 33.26 -30.98
C GLY A 110 -10.76 32.19 -31.86
N GLN A 111 -11.26 31.99 -33.08
CA GLN A 111 -10.68 31.04 -34.03
C GLN A 111 -9.25 31.43 -34.43
N ILE A 112 -8.34 30.46 -34.44
CA ILE A 112 -6.95 30.64 -34.87
C ILE A 112 -6.90 30.73 -36.41
N THR A 113 -6.31 31.82 -36.88
CA THR A 113 -6.11 32.09 -38.31
C THR A 113 -4.66 31.81 -38.72
N VAL A 114 -4.41 31.75 -40.03
CA VAL A 114 -3.05 31.54 -40.58
C VAL A 114 -2.09 32.64 -40.11
N GLU A 115 -2.58 33.88 -40.04
CA GLU A 115 -1.80 35.04 -39.59
C GLU A 115 -1.31 34.87 -38.16
N ASP A 116 -2.15 34.30 -37.28
CA ASP A 116 -1.81 34.10 -35.87
C ASP A 116 -0.69 33.08 -35.69
N VAL A 117 -0.74 31.99 -36.46
CA VAL A 117 0.31 30.96 -36.48
C VAL A 117 1.61 31.51 -37.05
N ARG A 118 1.52 32.29 -38.15
CA ARG A 118 2.69 32.91 -38.77
C ARG A 118 3.40 33.85 -37.80
N ARG A 119 2.63 34.71 -37.10
CA ARG A 119 3.16 35.64 -36.10
C ARG A 119 3.92 34.93 -34.99
N LYS A 120 3.43 33.76 -34.54
CA LYS A 120 4.09 32.95 -33.51
C LYS A 120 5.34 32.24 -34.02
N GLY A 121 5.33 31.71 -35.23
CA GLY A 121 6.48 31.01 -35.82
C GLY A 121 7.62 31.93 -36.30
N GLU A 122 7.35 33.23 -36.44
CA GLU A 122 8.34 34.26 -36.78
C GLU A 122 8.96 34.97 -35.56
N SER A 123 8.49 34.67 -34.34
CA SER A 123 9.07 35.16 -33.06
C SER A 123 9.99 34.12 -32.42
#